data_AF-A0A376VQC0-F1
#
_entry.id   AF-A0A376VQC0-F1
#
_cell.length_a   1.000
_cell.length_b   1.000
_cell.length_c   1.000
_cell.angle_alpha   90.00
_cell.angle_beta   90.00
_cell.angle_gamma   90.00
#
_symmetry.space_group_name_H-M   'P 1'
#
loop_
_entity.id
_entity.type
_entity.pdbx_description
1 polymer ?
#
loop_
_entity_poly.entity_id
_entity_poly.type
_entity_poly.pdbx_seq_one_letter_code
_entity_poly.pdbx_strand_id
1 'polypeptide(L)'
;MAYQSQDIIRRSATNGPDPRASGAGLPGRSGETHRRHHCIGCKACQWRVQSGNDIRDTVGNNIGVYDNPNDLSAKSWTVNALLGSGTERQTGMADPAKTAVCTVPIQAA
;
A
#
# COMPACT_ATOMS: atom_id res chain seq x y z
N MET A 1 -12.42 20.77 9.93
CA MET A 1 -11.31 21.68 10.30
C MET A 1 -10.04 21.15 9.66
N ALA A 2 -9.22 22.01 9.05
CA ALA A 2 -7.92 21.64 8.49
C ALA A 2 -6.80 22.23 9.39
N TYR A 3 -5.63 21.58 9.48
CA TYR A 3 -4.41 22.03 10.19
C TYR A 3 -4.33 21.87 11.72
N GLN A 4 -5.16 21.02 12.35
CA GLN A 4 -5.08 20.81 13.81
C GLN A 4 -3.74 20.25 14.30
N SER A 5 -3.06 19.40 13.52
CA SER A 5 -1.83 18.73 13.94
C SER A 5 -0.57 19.59 13.85
N GLN A 6 -0.57 20.63 13.00
CA GLN A 6 0.55 21.55 12.76
C GLN A 6 1.89 20.88 12.33
N ASP A 7 1.87 19.67 11.78
CA ASP A 7 3.07 18.92 11.38
C ASP A 7 3.26 18.78 9.85
N ILE A 8 2.52 19.57 9.05
CA ILE A 8 2.53 19.46 7.60
C ILE A 8 3.85 20.03 7.02
N ILE A 9 4.72 19.14 6.54
CA ILE A 9 6.02 19.49 5.93
C ILE A 9 5.84 19.96 4.48
N ARG A 10 4.92 19.34 3.73
CA ARG A 10 4.65 19.63 2.31
C ARG A 10 3.17 19.62 2.04
N ARG A 11 2.72 20.59 1.26
CA ARG A 11 1.35 20.69 0.76
C ARG A 11 1.37 20.88 -0.75
N SER A 12 0.47 20.20 -1.47
CA SER A 12 0.31 20.37 -2.91
C SER A 12 -0.14 21.81 -3.24
N ALA A 13 0.28 22.31 -4.41
CA ALA A 13 -0.08 23.63 -4.92
C ALA A 13 0.29 24.83 -4.00
N THR A 14 1.33 24.69 -3.18
CA THR A 14 1.88 25.78 -2.34
C THR A 14 3.24 26.23 -2.87
N ASN A 15 3.48 27.56 -2.91
CA ASN A 15 4.78 28.12 -3.26
C ASN A 15 5.69 28.16 -2.02
N GLY A 16 6.80 27.43 -2.06
CA GLY A 16 7.79 27.40 -0.97
C GLY A 16 7.43 26.48 0.21
N PRO A 17 8.37 26.28 1.16
CA PRO A 17 8.13 25.48 2.36
C PRO A 17 7.07 26.14 3.26
N ASP A 18 6.27 25.34 3.97
CA ASP A 18 5.26 25.87 4.89
C ASP A 18 5.95 26.64 6.03
N PRO A 19 5.67 27.94 6.22
CA PRO A 19 6.32 28.74 7.25
C PRO A 19 6.04 28.23 8.69
N ARG A 20 4.99 27.43 8.89
CA ARG A 20 4.66 26.82 10.19
C ARG A 20 5.51 25.58 10.48
N ALA A 21 6.01 24.89 9.46
CA ALA A 21 6.87 23.72 9.60
C ALA A 21 8.26 24.06 10.16
N SER A 22 8.66 25.35 10.14
CA SER A 22 9.95 25.79 10.65
C SER A 22 10.04 25.87 12.18
N GLY A 23 8.92 25.76 12.90
CA GLY A 23 8.87 25.86 14.38
C GLY A 23 8.49 24.58 15.13
N ALA A 24 7.87 23.61 14.45
CA ALA A 24 7.52 22.31 15.02
C ALA A 24 8.67 21.33 14.77
N GLY A 25 9.26 20.76 15.82
CA GLY A 25 10.27 19.71 15.67
C GLY A 25 9.75 18.60 14.77
N LEU A 26 10.52 18.24 13.73
CA LEU A 26 10.13 17.19 12.80
C LEU A 26 9.83 15.92 13.60
N PRO A 27 8.59 15.39 13.59
CA PRO A 27 8.31 14.12 14.21
C PRO A 27 9.23 13.07 13.56
N GLY A 28 9.83 12.20 14.37
CA GLY A 28 10.73 11.16 13.88
C GLY A 28 10.08 10.36 12.77
N ARG A 29 10.76 10.21 11.63
CA ARG A 29 10.20 9.51 10.46
C ARG A 29 9.94 8.05 10.83
N SER A 30 8.66 7.66 10.87
CA SER A 30 8.28 6.25 10.91
C SER A 30 8.54 5.62 9.54
N GLY A 31 9.07 4.40 9.54
CA GLY A 31 9.31 3.61 8.34
C GLY A 31 8.55 2.30 8.44
N GLU A 32 7.76 1.98 7.43
CA GLU A 32 7.09 0.68 7.33
C GLU A 32 7.93 -0.27 6.50
N THR A 33 8.40 -1.36 7.10
CA THR A 33 9.22 -2.35 6.40
C THR A 33 8.37 -3.53 5.93
N HIS A 34 8.26 -3.71 4.61
CA HIS A 34 7.62 -4.85 3.99
C HIS A 34 8.67 -5.83 3.43
N ARG A 35 9.00 -6.88 4.19
CA ARG A 35 9.99 -7.90 3.79
C ARG A 35 9.39 -8.88 2.77
N ARG A 36 9.73 -8.70 1.50
CA ARG A 36 9.33 -9.57 0.38
C ARG A 36 9.65 -11.07 0.58
N HIS A 37 10.82 -11.40 1.11
CA HIS A 37 11.24 -12.80 1.31
C HIS A 37 10.48 -13.57 2.39
N HIS A 38 9.76 -12.88 3.27
CA HIS A 38 8.91 -13.50 4.30
C HIS A 38 7.42 -13.41 3.94
N CYS A 39 7.09 -12.77 2.82
CA CYS A 39 5.72 -12.62 2.38
C CYS A 39 5.25 -13.93 1.76
N ILE A 40 4.26 -14.56 2.39
CA ILE A 40 3.61 -15.78 1.88
C ILE A 40 2.40 -15.49 1.00
N GLY A 41 2.17 -14.23 0.58
CA GLY A 41 1.06 -13.82 -0.28
C GLY A 41 -0.36 -14.20 0.19
N CYS A 42 -0.59 -14.29 1.50
CA CYS A 42 -1.88 -14.67 2.10
C CYS A 42 -3.01 -13.63 1.94
N LYS A 43 -2.72 -12.46 1.35
CA LYS A 43 -3.65 -11.31 1.20
C LYS A 43 -4.20 -10.72 2.51
N ALA A 44 -3.66 -11.07 3.68
CA ALA A 44 -4.09 -10.52 4.96
C ALA A 44 -3.90 -8.99 5.05
N CYS A 45 -2.81 -8.46 4.48
CA CYS A 45 -2.57 -7.01 4.41
C CYS A 45 -3.67 -6.28 3.62
N GLN A 46 -4.16 -6.89 2.54
CA GLN A 46 -5.24 -6.35 1.73
C GLN A 46 -6.55 -6.30 2.51
N TRP A 47 -6.86 -7.35 3.28
CA TRP A 47 -8.01 -7.35 4.17
C TRP A 47 -7.88 -6.29 5.26
N ARG A 48 -6.70 -6.17 5.90
CA ARG A 48 -6.47 -5.22 7.01
C ARG A 48 -6.68 -3.77 6.58
N VAL A 49 -6.20 -3.38 5.39
CA VAL A 49 -6.43 -2.02 4.88
C VAL A 49 -7.90 -1.80 4.56
N GLN A 50 -8.56 -2.77 3.94
CA GLN A 50 -9.99 -2.65 3.61
C GLN A 50 -10.86 -2.56 4.87
N SER A 51 -10.60 -3.41 5.88
CA SER A 51 -11.36 -3.43 7.12
C SER A 51 -11.06 -2.21 8.00
N GLY A 52 -9.82 -1.73 8.03
CA GLY A 52 -9.45 -0.55 8.81
C GLY A 52 -9.93 0.78 8.23
N ASN A 53 -10.20 0.84 6.92
CA ASN A 53 -10.68 2.06 6.23
C ASN A 53 -12.14 1.95 5.78
N ASP A 54 -12.86 0.89 6.16
CA ASP A 54 -14.25 0.61 5.77
C ASP A 54 -14.51 0.68 4.25
N ILE A 55 -13.54 0.26 3.45
CA ILE A 55 -13.62 0.19 1.98
C ILE A 55 -13.77 -1.26 1.52
N ARG A 56 -14.60 -1.47 0.49
CA ARG A 56 -14.83 -2.78 -0.14
C ARG A 56 -14.91 -2.65 -1.64
N ASP A 57 -14.02 -3.33 -2.33
CA ASP A 57 -14.13 -3.46 -3.78
C ASP A 57 -15.20 -4.49 -4.17
N THR A 58 -15.59 -4.47 -5.43
CA THR A 58 -16.47 -5.46 -6.03
C THR A 58 -15.82 -6.84 -6.10
N VAL A 59 -16.63 -7.90 -6.09
CA VAL A 59 -16.12 -9.26 -6.29
C VAL A 59 -15.64 -9.39 -7.74
N GLY A 60 -14.32 -9.55 -7.91
CA GLY A 60 -13.70 -9.68 -9.23
C GLY A 60 -13.83 -11.08 -9.85
N ASN A 61 -13.35 -11.21 -11.08
CA ASN A 61 -13.29 -12.47 -11.83
C ASN A 61 -11.89 -13.07 -11.80
N ASN A 62 -11.81 -14.41 -11.77
CA ASN A 62 -10.54 -15.10 -11.96
C ASN A 62 -10.21 -15.17 -13.46
N ILE A 63 -9.08 -14.59 -13.86
CA ILE A 63 -8.58 -14.61 -15.25
C ILE A 63 -7.39 -15.56 -15.43
N GLY A 64 -7.28 -16.56 -14.57
CA GLY A 64 -6.16 -17.48 -14.53
C GLY A 64 -4.95 -16.96 -13.75
N VAL A 65 -5.05 -15.85 -13.01
CA VAL A 65 -4.00 -15.37 -12.09
C VAL A 65 -4.50 -15.29 -10.64
N TYR A 66 -3.58 -15.40 -9.69
CA TYR A 66 -3.89 -15.29 -8.26
C TYR A 66 -4.17 -13.85 -7.82
N ASP A 67 -3.63 -12.87 -8.54
CA ASP A 67 -3.88 -11.46 -8.31
C ASP A 67 -5.39 -11.19 -8.42
N ASN A 68 -5.96 -10.60 -7.37
CA ASN A 68 -7.37 -10.21 -7.34
C ASN A 68 -7.58 -9.30 -6.12
N PRO A 69 -7.90 -8.01 -6.30
CA PRO A 69 -7.99 -7.29 -7.57
C PRO A 69 -6.63 -7.20 -8.26
N ASN A 70 -6.64 -7.03 -9.59
CA ASN A 70 -5.43 -7.03 -10.42
C ASN A 70 -4.60 -5.75 -10.30
N ASP A 71 -5.25 -4.66 -9.90
CA ASP A 71 -4.67 -3.33 -9.79
C ASP A 71 -5.34 -2.52 -8.67
N LEU A 72 -4.70 -1.40 -8.32
CA LEU A 72 -5.19 -0.43 -7.37
C LEU A 72 -6.47 0.22 -7.90
N SER A 73 -7.40 0.50 -6.99
CA SER A 73 -8.64 1.20 -7.29
C SER A 73 -8.97 2.17 -6.15
N ALA A 74 -9.96 3.03 -6.35
CA ALA A 74 -10.46 3.90 -5.28
C ALA A 74 -10.94 3.11 -4.04
N LYS A 75 -11.27 1.82 -4.18
CA LYS A 75 -11.70 0.93 -3.10
C LYS A 75 -10.69 -0.18 -2.77
N SER A 76 -9.57 -0.21 -3.49
CA SER A 76 -8.47 -1.17 -3.32
C SER A 76 -7.15 -0.41 -3.24
N TRP A 77 -6.85 0.09 -2.05
CA TRP A 77 -5.64 0.90 -1.82
C TRP A 77 -4.39 0.06 -1.71
N THR A 78 -4.53 -1.24 -1.46
CA THR A 78 -3.44 -2.21 -1.47
C THR A 78 -3.78 -3.39 -2.34
N VAL A 79 -2.76 -3.93 -2.99
CA VAL A 79 -2.85 -5.18 -3.75
C VAL A 79 -1.66 -6.06 -3.40
N ASN A 80 -1.89 -7.36 -3.44
CA ASN A 80 -0.82 -8.34 -3.39
C ASN A 80 -0.55 -8.80 -4.83
N ALA A 81 0.63 -8.48 -5.35
CA ALA A 81 1.08 -8.96 -6.64
C ALA A 81 1.97 -10.20 -6.44
N LEU A 82 1.54 -11.32 -7.02
CA LEU A 82 2.31 -12.55 -7.01
C LEU A 82 3.11 -12.67 -8.32
N LEU A 83 4.40 -12.35 -8.24
CA LEU A 83 5.29 -12.32 -9.40
C LEU A 83 5.98 -13.68 -9.58
N GLY A 84 5.95 -14.22 -10.80
CA GLY A 84 6.69 -15.42 -11.22
C GLY A 84 8.20 -15.24 -11.15
N SER A 85 8.95 -16.31 -11.45
CA SER A 85 10.35 -16.20 -11.85
C SER A 85 10.42 -15.52 -13.23
N GLY A 86 10.30 -14.20 -13.27
CA GLY A 86 10.27 -13.39 -14.50
C GLY A 86 9.25 -12.25 -14.44
N THR A 87 8.84 -11.75 -15.61
CA THR A 87 7.83 -10.69 -15.75
C THR A 87 6.38 -11.20 -15.75
N GLU A 88 6.16 -12.50 -15.58
CA GLU A 88 4.85 -13.13 -15.72
C GLU A 88 4.09 -13.17 -14.39
N ARG A 89 2.81 -12.76 -14.41
CA ARG A 89 1.89 -12.85 -13.27
C ARG A 89 1.43 -14.29 -13.09
N GLN A 90 1.38 -14.75 -11.84
CA GLN A 90 1.22 -16.18 -11.58
C GLN A 90 -0.22 -16.66 -11.51
N THR A 91 -0.41 -17.90 -11.94
CA THR A 91 -1.67 -18.65 -11.94
C THR A 91 -1.96 -19.42 -10.64
N GLY A 92 -1.03 -19.48 -9.67
CA GLY A 92 -1.23 -20.21 -8.41
C GLY A 92 -0.11 -20.07 -7.37
N MET A 93 -0.42 -20.49 -6.14
CA MET A 93 0.37 -20.28 -4.91
C MET A 93 1.56 -21.24 -4.70
N ALA A 94 1.69 -22.28 -5.53
CA ALA A 94 2.32 -23.54 -5.14
C ALA A 94 3.84 -23.66 -5.37
N ASP A 95 4.60 -22.58 -5.58
CA ASP A 95 6.06 -22.69 -5.78
C ASP A 95 6.87 -21.86 -4.74
N PRO A 96 7.79 -22.52 -4.00
CA PRO A 96 8.55 -21.92 -2.89
C PRO A 96 9.64 -20.92 -3.33
N ALA A 97 9.99 -20.84 -4.61
CA ALA A 97 10.98 -19.87 -5.12
C ALA A 97 10.41 -18.46 -5.35
N LYS A 98 9.13 -18.24 -5.04
CA LYS A 98 8.37 -17.08 -5.49
C LYS A 98 8.28 -15.99 -4.44
N THR A 99 8.31 -14.75 -4.90
CA THR A 99 8.31 -13.57 -4.04
C THR A 99 6.98 -12.84 -4.16
N ALA A 100 6.18 -12.84 -3.09
CA ALA A 100 4.99 -12.01 -3.02
C ALA A 100 5.37 -10.56 -2.68
N VAL A 101 4.72 -9.60 -3.35
CA VAL A 101 4.93 -8.18 -3.12
C VAL A 101 3.63 -7.55 -2.65
N CYS A 102 3.62 -7.14 -1.38
CA CYS A 102 2.58 -6.26 -0.87
C CYS A 102 2.90 -4.83 -1.32
N THR A 103 2.03 -4.27 -2.17
CA THR A 103 2.07 -2.84 -2.46
C THR A 103 1.16 -2.16 -1.46
N VAL A 104 1.75 -1.55 -0.43
CA VAL A 104 1.03 -0.71 0.53
C VAL A 104 1.38 0.74 0.22
N PRO A 105 0.39 1.63 0.02
CA PRO A 105 0.68 3.05 -0.11
C PRO A 105 1.22 3.48 1.25
N ILE A 106 2.34 4.20 1.22
CA ILE A 106 2.84 4.89 2.40
C ILE A 106 1.70 5.83 2.80
N GLN A 107 0.93 5.49 3.84
CA GLN A 107 0.04 6.45 4.46
C GLN A 107 0.98 7.45 5.15
N ALA A 108 1.30 8.51 4.41
CA ALA A 108 1.80 9.73 5.02
C ALA A 108 0.69 10.22 5.94
N ALA A 109 0.84 9.91 7.23
CA ALA A 109 0.21 10.70 8.27
C ALA A 109 0.65 12.16 8.12
#